data_AF-A0A1I3A2Y7-F1
#
_entry.id   AF-A0A1I3A2Y7-F1
#
_cell.length_a   1.000
_cell.length_b   1.000
_cell.length_c   1.000
_cell.angle_alpha   90.00
_cell.angle_beta   90.00
_cell.angle_gamma   90.00
#
_symmetry.space_group_name_H-M   'P 1'
#
loop_
_entity.id
_entity.type
_entity.pdbx_description
1 polymer ?
#
loop_
_entity_poly.entity_id
_entity_poly.type
_entity_poly.pdbx_seq_one_letter_code
_entity_poly.pdbx_strand_id
1 'polypeptide(L)'
;MEYVPDRLAVTGVGGPVEVVVGLLVLLGLAWWLWRRHAAKARPEISPTREAAEVGRHALRAAPRPAPAAEQSPRASSREVETSARPAARGSLFVYGGAAGKAWYRHDGVYAVIDVETTGFSPERGDRVIEIAIARVDAAGRVLDEYATLLNPQGRDTGPVFVHGITNEAVRDAPTFADVAGDILARLDGAVIVAHNASFEERFLAGEFARAGVVISPLPALCTLWLGQRTFDTPNHKLATLARHADIPLVDAHAALGDVRAVAALLPHMLARHGAPIRYGCAPMIGAHLVRWPAGLVRPKTRAVAMRKGADGWMASLVARLPLSGAEVVDADAAAYLDALSTVLEDGKIIGDEAKSLARLAGAAGFGAAQVAALNERFLESMREAALEDEVLTISELRDLNATAKVLGVPDYFDDLPPTGGSSLSVPVVAVKRSTAVAVQQPPAVQTAAKRRCGHCREVGHYRPTCPQLVEV
;
A
#
# COMPACT_ATOMS: atom_id res chain seq x y z
N MET A 1 -38.14 0.55 -34.93
CA MET A 1 -37.14 -0.53 -35.02
C MET A 1 -36.30 -0.42 -33.76
N GLU A 2 -36.82 -1.00 -32.67
CA GLU A 2 -36.20 -0.96 -31.33
C GLU A 2 -35.10 -2.01 -31.26
N TYR A 3 -33.92 -1.60 -30.84
CA TYR A 3 -32.76 -2.46 -30.62
C TYR A 3 -32.63 -2.72 -29.11
N VAL A 4 -32.94 -3.95 -28.71
CA VAL A 4 -32.71 -4.47 -27.34
C VAL A 4 -31.41 -5.28 -27.38
N PRO A 5 -30.39 -4.98 -26.57
CA PRO A 5 -29.23 -5.86 -26.49
C PRO A 5 -29.46 -6.96 -25.47
N ASP A 6 -29.24 -8.20 -25.92
CA ASP A 6 -29.18 -9.41 -25.10
C ASP A 6 -28.11 -9.30 -24.01
N ARG A 7 -28.53 -9.51 -22.75
CA ARG A 7 -27.63 -9.80 -21.64
C ARG A 7 -27.27 -11.28 -21.69
N LEU A 8 -26.06 -11.59 -22.15
CA LEU A 8 -25.41 -12.87 -21.87
C LEU A 8 -25.07 -12.93 -20.37
N ALA A 9 -25.83 -13.75 -19.66
CA ALA A 9 -25.49 -14.18 -18.30
C ALA A 9 -24.23 -15.05 -18.35
N VAL A 10 -23.11 -14.52 -17.86
CA VAL A 10 -21.94 -15.32 -17.52
C VAL A 10 -22.15 -15.83 -16.09
N THR A 11 -22.74 -17.02 -15.97
CA THR A 11 -22.66 -17.82 -14.76
C THR A 11 -21.24 -18.37 -14.64
N GLY A 12 -20.36 -17.61 -13.98
CA GLY A 12 -19.05 -18.08 -13.57
C GLY A 12 -19.20 -19.08 -12.44
N VAL A 13 -19.18 -20.37 -12.78
CA VAL A 13 -19.02 -21.46 -11.82
C VAL A 13 -17.61 -21.32 -11.23
N GLY A 14 -17.49 -21.02 -9.93
CA GLY A 14 -16.24 -21.12 -9.19
C GLY A 14 -15.70 -22.54 -9.33
N GLY A 15 -14.55 -22.67 -10.00
CA GLY A 15 -13.95 -23.96 -10.33
C GLY A 15 -13.33 -24.67 -9.12
N PRO A 16 -12.97 -25.96 -9.26
CA PRO A 16 -12.41 -26.80 -8.19
C PRO A 16 -11.06 -26.32 -7.61
N VAL A 17 -10.46 -25.27 -8.17
CA VAL A 17 -9.16 -24.73 -7.73
C VAL A 17 -9.28 -23.96 -6.41
N GLU A 18 -10.36 -23.21 -6.19
CA GLU A 18 -10.61 -22.53 -4.90
C GLU A 18 -10.75 -23.53 -3.75
N VAL A 19 -11.42 -24.66 -4.01
CA VAL A 19 -11.60 -25.73 -3.02
C VAL A 19 -10.26 -26.40 -2.69
N VAL A 20 -9.39 -26.61 -3.68
CA VAL A 20 -8.09 -27.26 -3.49
C VAL A 20 -7.10 -26.36 -2.75
N VAL A 21 -7.03 -25.06 -3.09
CA VAL A 21 -6.19 -24.09 -2.37
C VAL A 21 -6.71 -23.89 -0.95
N GLY A 22 -8.03 -23.79 -0.76
CA GLY A 22 -8.66 -23.76 0.55
C GLY A 22 -8.32 -24.99 1.39
N LEU A 23 -8.41 -26.21 0.82
CA LEU A 23 -8.08 -27.44 1.54
C LEU A 23 -6.61 -27.52 1.95
N LEU A 24 -5.66 -27.10 1.09
CA LEU A 24 -4.24 -27.15 1.43
C LEU A 24 -3.87 -26.15 2.53
N VAL A 25 -4.46 -24.95 2.50
CA VAL A 25 -4.30 -23.93 3.55
C VAL A 25 -4.94 -24.42 4.85
N LEU A 26 -6.14 -25.02 4.81
CA LEU A 26 -6.82 -25.59 5.97
C LEU A 26 -6.05 -26.78 6.57
N LEU A 27 -5.52 -27.69 5.75
CA LEU A 27 -4.68 -28.81 6.22
C LEU A 27 -3.36 -28.31 6.83
N GLY A 28 -2.75 -27.28 6.25
CA GLY A 28 -1.57 -26.62 6.80
C GLY A 28 -1.86 -25.93 8.14
N LEU A 29 -3.00 -25.25 8.26
CA LEU A 29 -3.47 -24.56 9.46
C LEU A 29 -3.89 -25.53 10.58
N ALA A 30 -4.60 -26.61 10.24
CA ALA A 30 -4.94 -27.68 11.17
C ALA A 30 -3.68 -28.39 11.68
N TRP A 31 -2.71 -28.64 10.80
CA TRP A 31 -1.40 -29.14 11.21
C TRP A 31 -0.64 -28.14 12.06
N TRP A 32 -0.69 -26.84 11.75
CA TRP A 32 -0.08 -25.76 12.53
C TRP A 32 -0.66 -25.67 13.94
N LEU A 33 -2.00 -25.65 14.07
CA LEU A 33 -2.72 -25.69 15.34
C LEU A 33 -2.34 -26.95 16.13
N TRP A 34 -2.41 -28.13 15.48
CA TRP A 34 -2.02 -29.40 16.10
C TRP A 34 -0.56 -29.40 16.58
N ARG A 35 0.38 -28.90 15.79
CA ARG A 35 1.81 -28.88 16.12
C ARG A 35 2.11 -27.90 17.27
N ARG A 36 1.43 -26.75 17.33
CA ARG A 36 1.52 -25.82 18.47
C ARG A 36 0.94 -26.41 19.75
N HIS A 37 -0.17 -27.14 19.66
CA HIS A 37 -0.78 -27.82 20.80
C HIS A 37 0.07 -29.01 21.28
N ALA A 38 0.60 -29.82 20.36
CA ALA A 38 1.49 -30.93 20.66
C ALA A 38 2.83 -30.47 21.26
N ALA A 39 3.34 -29.30 20.87
CA ALA A 39 4.55 -28.71 21.46
C ALA A 39 4.33 -28.22 22.90
N LYS A 40 3.12 -27.76 23.25
CA LYS A 40 2.74 -27.36 24.63
C LYS A 40 2.42 -28.55 25.54
N ALA A 41 2.20 -29.74 25.00
CA ALA A 41 1.86 -30.96 25.76
C ALA A 41 3.08 -31.81 26.19
N ARG A 42 4.31 -31.37 25.94
CA ARG A 42 5.50 -32.08 26.43
C ARG A 42 5.90 -31.60 27.83
N PRO A 43 6.04 -32.50 28.83
CA PRO A 43 6.59 -32.12 30.13
C PRO A 43 8.04 -31.67 29.96
N GLU A 44 8.37 -30.51 30.53
CA GLU A 44 9.75 -30.00 30.63
C GLU A 44 10.62 -31.02 31.36
N ILE A 45 11.55 -31.63 30.63
CA ILE A 45 12.67 -32.37 31.23
C ILE A 45 13.80 -31.36 31.38
N SER A 46 14.01 -30.89 32.62
CA SER A 46 15.14 -30.05 33.01
C SER A 46 16.46 -30.80 32.79
N PRO A 47 17.42 -30.27 32.00
CA PRO A 47 18.75 -30.84 31.97
C PRO A 47 19.56 -30.38 33.17
N THR A 48 20.13 -31.37 33.87
CA THR A 48 21.05 -31.23 34.99
C THR A 48 22.33 -30.50 34.60
N ARG A 49 22.83 -29.68 35.54
CA ARG A 49 24.19 -29.12 35.55
C ARG A 49 25.22 -30.25 35.65
N GLU A 50 26.08 -30.40 34.64
CA GLU A 50 27.53 -30.63 34.77
C GLU A 50 28.14 -31.02 33.41
N ALA A 51 29.00 -30.16 32.87
CA ALA A 51 30.26 -30.51 32.20
C ALA A 51 30.93 -29.21 31.75
N ALA A 52 31.88 -28.76 32.58
CA ALA A 52 32.85 -27.75 32.24
C ALA A 52 34.01 -28.36 31.43
N GLU A 53 34.73 -27.47 30.76
CA GLU A 53 36.06 -27.64 30.13
C GLU A 53 36.12 -28.36 28.77
N VAL A 54 36.49 -27.60 27.73
CA VAL A 54 37.82 -27.66 27.09
C VAL A 54 37.90 -26.56 26.01
N GLY A 55 39.05 -25.87 25.93
CA GLY A 55 39.56 -25.35 24.65
C GLY A 55 39.54 -23.84 24.41
N ARG A 56 40.42 -23.10 25.11
CA ARG A 56 40.86 -21.76 24.68
C ARG A 56 41.83 -21.89 23.49
N HIS A 57 41.52 -21.29 22.34
CA HIS A 57 42.52 -20.92 21.34
C HIS A 57 42.15 -19.63 20.58
N ALA A 58 42.97 -18.60 20.86
CA ALA A 58 43.44 -17.51 19.99
C ALA A 58 42.49 -16.91 18.92
N LEU A 59 41.88 -15.77 19.26
CA LEU A 59 41.40 -14.77 18.29
C LEU A 59 42.60 -14.04 17.66
N ARG A 60 42.84 -14.26 16.36
CA ARG A 60 43.68 -13.38 15.54
C ARG A 60 42.83 -12.24 15.00
N ALA A 61 43.28 -11.01 15.25
CA ALA A 61 42.68 -9.78 14.76
C ALA A 61 42.71 -9.69 13.23
N ALA A 62 41.57 -9.34 12.63
CA ALA A 62 41.47 -8.98 11.23
C ALA A 62 42.08 -7.58 10.99
N PRO A 63 42.74 -7.34 9.85
CA PRO A 63 43.37 -6.05 9.56
C PRO A 63 42.31 -4.97 9.27
N ARG A 64 42.56 -3.76 9.80
CA ARG A 64 41.80 -2.54 9.51
C ARG A 64 41.91 -2.18 8.01
N PRO A 65 40.81 -1.77 7.34
CA PRO A 65 40.91 -1.18 6.02
C PRO A 65 41.53 0.22 6.11
N ALA A 66 42.44 0.52 5.18
CA ALA A 66 43.08 1.82 5.00
C ALA A 66 42.07 2.90 4.57
N PRO A 67 42.29 4.19 4.91
CA PRO A 67 41.38 5.26 4.54
C PRO A 67 41.38 5.46 3.01
N ALA A 68 40.19 5.43 2.42
CA ALA A 68 39.98 5.76 1.01
C ALA A 68 40.34 7.23 0.77
N ALA A 69 41.18 7.46 -0.24
CA ALA A 69 41.60 8.78 -0.68
C ALA A 69 40.40 9.63 -1.12
N GLU A 70 40.31 10.84 -0.57
CA GLU A 70 39.43 11.91 -1.05
C GLU A 70 39.73 12.22 -2.51
N GLN A 71 38.81 11.85 -3.40
CA GLN A 71 38.73 12.41 -4.74
C GLN A 71 37.57 13.39 -4.78
N SER A 72 37.92 14.67 -4.74
CA SER A 72 37.04 15.81 -4.94
C SER A 72 36.36 15.73 -6.31
N PRO A 73 35.00 15.72 -6.40
CA PRO A 73 34.34 15.85 -7.68
C PRO A 73 34.44 17.30 -8.15
N ARG A 74 35.15 17.49 -9.26
CA ARG A 74 35.11 18.72 -10.07
C ARG A 74 33.65 19.09 -10.34
N ALA A 75 33.28 20.31 -9.93
CA ALA A 75 32.01 20.92 -10.22
C ALA A 75 31.79 21.01 -11.74
N SER A 76 30.90 20.17 -12.29
CA SER A 76 30.23 20.52 -13.54
C SER A 76 29.13 21.52 -13.20
N SER A 77 29.23 22.69 -13.81
CA SER A 77 28.30 23.81 -13.76
C SER A 77 26.82 23.39 -13.70
N ARG A 78 26.15 23.85 -12.65
CA ARG A 78 24.69 23.80 -12.42
C ARG A 78 23.93 24.38 -13.63
N GLU A 79 23.12 23.57 -14.29
CA GLU A 79 21.87 24.08 -14.85
C GLU A 79 20.97 24.45 -13.67
N VAL A 80 20.62 25.72 -13.56
CA VAL A 80 19.63 26.18 -12.59
C VAL A 80 18.28 25.67 -13.09
N GLU A 81 17.74 24.62 -12.47
CA GLU A 81 16.39 24.13 -12.75
C GLU A 81 15.38 25.25 -12.47
N THR A 82 14.89 25.88 -13.54
CA THR A 82 13.86 26.91 -13.44
C THR A 82 12.50 26.23 -13.34
N SER A 83 11.73 26.55 -12.29
CA SER A 83 10.35 26.09 -12.13
C SER A 83 9.48 26.47 -13.34
N ALA A 84 8.52 25.62 -13.68
CA ALA A 84 7.58 25.88 -14.77
C ALA A 84 6.80 27.18 -14.49
N ARG A 85 6.86 28.13 -15.42
CA ARG A 85 6.26 29.47 -15.25
C ARG A 85 4.77 29.45 -15.66
N PRO A 86 3.91 30.25 -15.00
CA PRO A 86 2.53 30.45 -15.41
C PRO A 86 2.40 30.86 -16.86
N ALA A 87 1.38 30.35 -17.54
CA ALA A 87 1.12 30.58 -18.96
C ALA A 87 2.25 30.10 -19.91
N ALA A 88 3.32 29.50 -19.39
CA ALA A 88 4.23 28.73 -20.23
C ALA A 88 3.48 27.52 -20.79
N ARG A 89 3.79 27.18 -22.03
CA ARG A 89 3.24 26.02 -22.72
C ARG A 89 4.41 25.14 -23.10
N GLY A 90 4.47 23.95 -22.51
CA GLY A 90 5.39 22.92 -22.97
C GLY A 90 4.75 22.06 -24.04
N SER A 91 5.38 20.93 -24.35
CA SER A 91 4.92 20.01 -25.40
C SER A 91 3.64 19.26 -25.00
N LEU A 92 3.41 19.08 -23.71
CA LEU A 92 2.28 18.33 -23.17
C LEU A 92 1.44 19.13 -22.19
N PHE A 93 2.03 20.06 -21.43
CA PHE A 93 1.37 20.81 -20.36
C PHE A 93 1.14 22.28 -20.72
N VAL A 94 0.01 22.80 -20.22
CA VAL A 94 -0.31 24.22 -20.20
C VAL A 94 -0.35 24.67 -18.75
N TYR A 95 0.66 25.42 -18.31
CA TYR A 95 0.83 25.73 -16.89
C TYR A 95 -0.11 26.84 -16.42
N GLY A 96 -0.88 26.54 -15.38
CA GLY A 96 -1.78 27.47 -14.73
C GLY A 96 -1.06 28.49 -13.83
N GLY A 97 -1.71 29.62 -13.58
CA GLY A 97 -1.29 30.65 -12.64
C GLY A 97 -2.15 31.91 -12.72
N ALA A 98 -1.72 32.99 -12.07
CA ALA A 98 -2.61 34.14 -11.78
C ALA A 98 -2.86 35.13 -12.95
N ALA A 99 -2.20 35.04 -14.10
CA ALA A 99 -2.11 36.17 -15.06
C ALA A 99 -2.58 35.88 -16.50
N GLY A 100 -3.72 36.50 -16.93
CA GLY A 100 -4.17 36.71 -18.33
C GLY A 100 -5.70 36.76 -18.51
N LYS A 101 -6.25 36.61 -19.75
CA LYS A 101 -7.65 37.00 -20.09
C LYS A 101 -8.65 35.88 -20.43
N ALA A 102 -8.25 34.61 -20.58
CA ALA A 102 -9.17 33.48 -20.81
C ALA A 102 -8.69 32.26 -20.03
N TRP A 103 -9.55 31.68 -19.20
CA TRP A 103 -9.14 30.67 -18.23
C TRP A 103 -10.22 29.67 -17.88
N TYR A 104 -9.79 28.44 -17.71
CA TYR A 104 -10.55 27.43 -16.98
C TYR A 104 -10.32 27.62 -15.47
N ARG A 105 -11.39 27.79 -14.71
CA ARG A 105 -11.38 27.66 -13.25
C ARG A 105 -11.61 26.19 -12.93
N HIS A 106 -10.71 25.60 -12.17
CA HIS A 106 -10.80 24.19 -11.81
C HIS A 106 -11.39 24.06 -10.40
N ASP A 107 -12.58 23.48 -10.31
CA ASP A 107 -13.23 23.10 -9.06
C ASP A 107 -13.34 21.54 -8.95
N GLY A 108 -12.48 20.81 -9.66
CA GLY A 108 -12.55 19.35 -9.84
C GLY A 108 -11.41 18.57 -9.18
N VAL A 109 -11.02 17.47 -9.83
CA VAL A 109 -9.98 16.56 -9.36
C VAL A 109 -8.58 16.98 -9.84
N TYR A 110 -7.59 16.88 -8.97
CA TYR A 110 -6.18 16.99 -9.33
C TYR A 110 -5.57 15.59 -9.51
N ALA A 111 -4.70 15.43 -10.50
CA ALA A 111 -3.87 14.25 -10.68
C ALA A 111 -2.43 14.62 -10.30
N VAL A 112 -2.02 14.24 -9.10
CA VAL A 112 -0.67 14.45 -8.59
C VAL A 112 0.24 13.36 -9.14
N ILE A 113 1.33 13.72 -9.82
CA ILE A 113 2.23 12.77 -10.50
C ILE A 113 3.65 12.98 -10.01
N ASP A 114 4.38 11.88 -9.88
CA ASP A 114 5.82 11.84 -9.73
C ASP A 114 6.39 10.66 -10.54
N VAL A 115 7.64 10.78 -10.99
CA VAL A 115 8.33 9.75 -11.79
C VAL A 115 9.77 9.57 -11.32
N GLU A 116 10.23 8.32 -11.31
CA GLU A 116 11.65 8.00 -11.20
C GLU A 116 12.19 7.63 -12.58
N THR A 117 13.43 8.03 -12.87
CA THR A 117 14.00 7.99 -14.22
C THR A 117 15.42 7.47 -14.24
N THR A 118 15.85 6.90 -15.37
CA THR A 118 17.22 6.38 -15.56
C THR A 118 18.31 7.47 -15.57
N GLY A 119 17.90 8.72 -15.70
CA GLY A 119 18.77 9.90 -15.82
C GLY A 119 17.93 11.17 -15.88
N PHE A 120 18.41 12.23 -16.53
CA PHE A 120 17.77 13.56 -16.51
C PHE A 120 17.23 14.05 -17.86
N SER A 121 17.57 13.40 -18.97
CA SER A 121 17.24 13.88 -20.32
C SER A 121 16.59 12.79 -21.19
N PRO A 122 15.27 12.86 -21.42
CA PRO A 122 14.59 11.95 -22.33
C PRO A 122 15.06 12.07 -23.78
N GLU A 123 15.63 13.22 -24.17
CA GLU A 123 16.24 13.46 -25.48
C GLU A 123 17.55 12.69 -25.66
N ARG A 124 18.27 12.41 -24.56
CA ARG A 124 19.46 11.55 -24.54
C ARG A 124 19.14 10.06 -24.32
N GLY A 125 17.86 9.71 -24.39
CA GLY A 125 17.38 8.33 -24.25
C GLY A 125 17.15 7.87 -22.80
N ASP A 126 17.13 8.79 -21.82
CA ASP A 126 16.70 8.41 -20.48
C ASP A 126 15.20 8.08 -20.46
N ARG A 127 14.82 7.12 -19.60
CA ARG A 127 13.49 6.52 -19.55
C ARG A 127 12.87 6.68 -18.17
N VAL A 128 11.55 6.63 -18.12
CA VAL A 128 10.80 6.47 -16.87
C VAL A 128 10.90 5.02 -16.41
N ILE A 129 11.20 4.79 -15.12
CA ILE A 129 11.33 3.47 -14.49
C ILE A 129 10.38 3.26 -13.31
N GLU A 130 9.75 4.33 -12.83
CA GLU A 130 8.59 4.27 -11.94
C GLU A 130 7.69 5.46 -12.23
N ILE A 131 6.37 5.26 -12.15
CA ILE A 131 5.39 6.34 -12.16
C ILE A 131 4.41 6.12 -11.02
N ALA A 132 4.05 7.18 -10.33
CA ALA A 132 2.94 7.20 -9.40
C ALA A 132 1.97 8.35 -9.72
N ILE A 133 0.69 8.10 -9.49
CA ILE A 133 -0.40 9.06 -9.69
C ILE A 133 -1.37 8.95 -8.52
N ALA A 134 -1.68 10.06 -7.85
CA ALA A 134 -2.81 10.15 -6.93
C ALA A 134 -3.85 11.13 -7.48
N ARG A 135 -5.09 10.66 -7.58
CA ARG A 135 -6.24 11.53 -7.86
C ARG A 135 -6.73 12.07 -6.53
N VAL A 136 -6.77 13.39 -6.38
CA VAL A 136 -7.20 14.05 -5.15
C VAL A 136 -8.22 15.13 -5.42
N ASP A 137 -9.12 15.34 -4.47
CA ASP A 137 -9.99 16.51 -4.51
C ASP A 137 -9.28 17.79 -4.05
N ALA A 138 -9.97 18.93 -4.10
CA ALA A 138 -9.42 20.22 -3.70
C ALA A 138 -9.04 20.31 -2.19
N ALA A 139 -9.56 19.41 -1.35
CA ALA A 139 -9.18 19.32 0.06
C ALA A 139 -7.95 18.42 0.28
N GLY A 140 -7.38 17.84 -0.79
CA GLY A 140 -6.28 16.91 -0.74
C GLY A 140 -6.69 15.48 -0.33
N ARG A 141 -8.00 15.17 -0.32
CA ARG A 141 -8.45 13.81 -0.03
C ARG A 141 -8.17 12.93 -1.23
N VAL A 142 -7.53 11.80 -0.97
CA VAL A 142 -7.16 10.82 -1.99
C VAL A 142 -8.40 10.02 -2.43
N LEU A 143 -8.64 10.01 -3.74
CA LEU A 143 -9.73 9.33 -4.42
C LEU A 143 -9.27 8.04 -5.11
N ASP A 144 -8.05 8.06 -5.63
CA ASP A 144 -7.37 6.93 -6.28
C ASP A 144 -5.86 7.10 -6.14
N GLU A 145 -5.14 6.00 -6.07
CA GLU A 145 -3.68 5.97 -6.20
C GLU A 145 -3.27 4.81 -7.09
N TYR A 146 -2.28 5.07 -7.92
CA TYR A 146 -1.67 4.10 -8.80
C TYR A 146 -0.17 4.29 -8.79
N ALA A 147 0.55 3.19 -8.77
CA ALA A 147 1.99 3.19 -8.90
C ALA A 147 2.42 1.94 -9.67
N THR A 148 3.42 2.08 -10.53
CA THR A 148 4.04 0.92 -11.19
C THR A 148 5.49 1.20 -11.51
N LEU A 149 6.33 0.18 -11.36
CA LEU A 149 7.61 0.09 -12.02
C LEU A 149 7.42 -0.03 -13.53
N LEU A 150 8.41 0.43 -14.29
CA LEU A 150 8.40 0.38 -15.75
C LEU A 150 9.70 -0.19 -16.29
N ASN A 151 9.59 -1.10 -17.26
CA ASN A 151 10.73 -1.64 -17.98
C ASN A 151 11.25 -0.61 -18.98
N PRO A 152 12.50 -0.12 -18.85
CA PRO A 152 13.06 0.89 -19.73
C PRO A 152 13.63 0.31 -21.04
N GLN A 153 13.36 -0.97 -21.32
CA GLN A 153 13.69 -1.71 -22.55
C GLN A 153 15.19 -1.75 -22.85
N GLY A 154 15.98 -2.18 -21.86
CA GLY A 154 17.42 -2.39 -22.00
C GLY A 154 18.30 -1.19 -21.63
N ARG A 155 17.70 -0.05 -21.26
CA ARG A 155 18.43 1.07 -20.63
C ARG A 155 18.72 0.74 -19.15
N ASP A 156 19.93 1.03 -18.70
CA ASP A 156 20.29 0.88 -17.29
C ASP A 156 19.45 1.79 -16.38
N THR A 157 19.05 1.31 -15.21
CA THR A 157 18.22 2.06 -14.26
C THR A 157 18.88 3.31 -13.69
N GLY A 158 20.17 3.53 -13.91
CA GLY A 158 20.87 4.73 -13.48
C GLY A 158 21.23 4.68 -11.98
N PRO A 159 21.18 5.82 -11.27
CA PRO A 159 21.71 5.93 -9.92
C PRO A 159 20.80 5.25 -8.88
N VAL A 160 20.87 3.92 -8.80
CA VAL A 160 20.09 3.07 -7.86
C VAL A 160 20.17 3.56 -6.41
N PHE A 161 21.25 4.20 -6.00
CA PHE A 161 21.41 4.75 -4.65
C PHE A 161 20.45 5.92 -4.33
N VAL A 162 19.81 6.52 -5.34
CA VAL A 162 18.82 7.59 -5.20
C VAL A 162 17.42 7.00 -5.02
N HIS A 163 16.94 6.26 -6.02
CA HIS A 163 15.54 5.80 -6.09
C HIS A 163 15.35 4.34 -5.62
N GLY A 164 16.44 3.57 -5.46
CA GLY A 164 16.40 2.18 -4.98
C GLY A 164 15.88 1.15 -5.99
N ILE A 165 15.79 1.50 -7.28
CA ILE A 165 15.25 0.63 -8.34
C ILE A 165 16.40 0.01 -9.10
N THR A 166 16.50 -1.33 -9.09
CA THR A 166 17.54 -2.09 -9.80
C THR A 166 17.06 -2.55 -11.17
N ASN A 167 17.99 -2.87 -12.08
CA ASN A 167 17.69 -3.52 -13.35
C ASN A 167 16.86 -4.81 -13.18
N GLU A 168 17.10 -5.57 -12.09
CA GLU A 168 16.32 -6.76 -11.70
C GLU A 168 14.85 -6.42 -11.44
N ALA A 169 14.60 -5.32 -10.71
CA ALA A 169 13.25 -4.93 -10.31
C ALA A 169 12.37 -4.58 -11.51
N VAL A 170 12.95 -3.93 -12.53
CA VAL A 170 12.22 -3.47 -13.73
C VAL A 170 12.19 -4.48 -14.87
N ARG A 171 12.93 -5.59 -14.79
CA ARG A 171 13.04 -6.56 -15.91
C ARG A 171 11.68 -7.06 -16.39
N ASP A 172 10.86 -7.51 -15.44
CA ASP A 172 9.53 -8.08 -15.71
C ASP A 172 8.41 -7.08 -15.41
N ALA A 173 8.75 -5.79 -15.30
CA ALA A 173 7.75 -4.72 -15.17
C ALA A 173 7.09 -4.44 -16.54
N PRO A 174 5.87 -3.91 -16.57
CA PRO A 174 5.27 -3.46 -17.82
C PRO A 174 6.09 -2.34 -18.46
N THR A 175 5.99 -2.17 -19.77
CA THR A 175 6.56 -0.98 -20.44
C THR A 175 5.63 0.21 -20.27
N PHE A 176 6.11 1.44 -20.56
CA PHE A 176 5.24 2.61 -20.54
C PHE A 176 4.06 2.49 -21.52
N ALA A 177 4.28 1.89 -22.70
CA ALA A 177 3.23 1.69 -23.69
C ALA A 177 2.11 0.79 -23.17
N ASP A 178 2.46 -0.25 -22.41
CA ASP A 178 1.52 -1.20 -21.81
C ASP A 178 0.56 -0.51 -20.82
N VAL A 179 1.04 0.49 -20.09
CA VAL A 179 0.26 1.20 -19.05
C VAL A 179 -0.21 2.59 -19.48
N ALA A 180 -0.01 2.98 -20.75
CA ALA A 180 -0.39 4.31 -21.21
C ALA A 180 -1.89 4.58 -21.03
N GLY A 181 -2.74 3.57 -21.24
CA GLY A 181 -4.18 3.67 -21.00
C GLY A 181 -4.52 3.90 -19.52
N ASP A 182 -3.85 3.19 -18.60
CA ASP A 182 -3.99 3.35 -17.16
C ASP A 182 -3.59 4.74 -16.65
N ILE A 183 -2.53 5.30 -17.23
CA ILE A 183 -2.09 6.67 -16.96
C ILE A 183 -3.16 7.64 -17.46
N LEU A 184 -3.56 7.55 -18.73
CA LEU A 184 -4.53 8.46 -19.34
C LEU A 184 -5.89 8.45 -18.63
N ALA A 185 -6.35 7.28 -18.17
CA ALA A 185 -7.59 7.17 -17.39
C ALA A 185 -7.53 7.98 -16.08
N ARG A 186 -6.35 8.10 -15.47
CA ARG A 186 -6.16 8.85 -14.22
C ARG A 186 -5.94 10.33 -14.42
N LEU A 187 -5.42 10.73 -15.58
CA LEU A 187 -5.35 12.12 -16.02
C LEU A 187 -6.70 12.68 -16.48
N ASP A 188 -7.66 11.80 -16.76
CA ASP A 188 -8.97 12.19 -17.28
C ASP A 188 -9.75 13.07 -16.29
N GLY A 189 -10.25 14.19 -16.81
CA GLY A 189 -10.98 15.20 -16.07
C GLY A 189 -10.14 15.99 -15.05
N ALA A 190 -8.82 15.75 -14.99
CA ALA A 190 -7.98 16.28 -13.93
C ALA A 190 -7.05 17.43 -14.36
N VAL A 191 -6.69 18.28 -13.39
CA VAL A 191 -5.51 19.14 -13.51
C VAL A 191 -4.29 18.37 -13.02
N ILE A 192 -3.23 18.34 -13.83
CA ILE A 192 -1.98 17.69 -13.45
C ILE A 192 -1.25 18.54 -12.41
N VAL A 193 -0.71 17.89 -11.40
CA VAL A 193 0.08 18.53 -10.36
C VAL A 193 1.38 17.75 -10.21
N ALA A 194 2.51 18.44 -10.24
CA ALA A 194 3.80 17.83 -9.96
C ALA A 194 4.72 18.84 -9.29
N HIS A 195 5.69 18.35 -8.51
CA HIS A 195 6.55 19.24 -7.76
C HIS A 195 7.44 20.06 -8.68
N ASN A 196 8.19 19.39 -9.55
CA ASN A 196 9.00 20.04 -10.58
C ASN A 196 8.40 19.83 -11.97
N ALA A 197 7.13 20.23 -12.17
CA ALA A 197 6.30 19.82 -13.32
C ALA A 197 6.92 19.93 -14.74
N SER A 198 7.99 20.70 -14.96
CA SER A 198 8.74 20.69 -16.23
C SER A 198 9.60 19.43 -16.43
N PHE A 199 10.06 18.83 -15.34
CA PHE A 199 10.74 17.54 -15.30
C PHE A 199 9.79 16.39 -15.67
N GLU A 200 8.66 16.28 -14.99
CA GLU A 200 7.69 15.21 -15.29
C GLU A 200 7.14 15.39 -16.71
N GLU A 201 6.89 16.63 -17.15
CA GLU A 201 6.40 16.91 -18.50
C GLU A 201 7.31 16.34 -19.59
N ARG A 202 8.62 16.66 -19.55
CA ARG A 202 9.54 16.24 -20.62
C ARG A 202 9.63 14.72 -20.72
N PHE A 203 9.61 14.03 -19.59
CA PHE A 203 9.63 12.56 -19.55
C PHE A 203 8.33 11.97 -20.07
N LEU A 204 7.18 12.44 -19.58
CA LEU A 204 5.87 11.96 -20.03
C LEU A 204 5.65 12.24 -21.53
N ALA A 205 6.01 13.42 -22.01
CA ALA A 205 5.93 13.75 -23.43
C ALA A 205 6.81 12.83 -24.28
N GLY A 206 8.04 12.55 -23.83
CA GLY A 206 8.94 11.61 -24.50
C GLY A 206 8.41 10.18 -24.52
N GLU A 207 7.87 9.70 -23.40
CA GLU A 207 7.30 8.35 -23.31
C GLU A 207 6.00 8.20 -24.13
N PHE A 208 5.07 9.17 -24.07
CA PHE A 208 3.88 9.14 -24.91
C PHE A 208 4.23 9.17 -26.41
N ALA A 209 5.19 10.00 -26.81
CA ALA A 209 5.67 10.03 -28.19
C ALA A 209 6.27 8.67 -28.62
N ARG A 210 7.08 8.04 -27.77
CA ARG A 210 7.64 6.70 -28.01
C ARG A 210 6.57 5.61 -28.10
N ALA A 211 5.51 5.72 -27.31
CA ALA A 211 4.36 4.82 -27.35
C ALA A 211 3.40 5.09 -28.53
N GLY A 212 3.65 6.11 -29.36
CA GLY A 212 2.74 6.51 -30.45
C GLY A 212 1.43 7.13 -29.96
N VAL A 213 1.39 7.57 -28.70
CA VAL A 213 0.22 8.15 -28.04
C VAL A 213 0.22 9.66 -28.27
N VAL A 214 -0.79 10.15 -28.98
CA VAL A 214 -0.98 11.58 -29.22
C VAL A 214 -2.20 12.06 -28.44
N ILE A 215 -1.98 13.01 -27.55
CA ILE A 215 -3.03 13.62 -26.72
C ILE A 215 -3.00 15.15 -26.80
N SER A 216 -4.14 15.75 -26.51
CA SER A 216 -4.25 17.21 -26.43
C SER A 216 -3.48 17.73 -25.20
N PRO A 217 -2.97 18.97 -25.24
CA PRO A 217 -2.30 19.56 -24.08
C PRO A 217 -3.17 19.57 -22.83
N LEU A 218 -2.55 19.26 -21.69
CA LEU A 218 -3.22 19.07 -20.40
C LEU A 218 -2.95 20.26 -19.46
N PRO A 219 -3.95 20.70 -18.67
CA PRO A 219 -3.71 21.76 -17.70
C PRO A 219 -2.85 21.24 -16.55
N ALA A 220 -1.81 22.01 -16.17
CA ALA A 220 -0.88 21.59 -15.12
C ALA A 220 -0.58 22.70 -14.10
N LEU A 221 -0.18 22.30 -12.89
CA LEU A 221 0.29 23.15 -11.81
C LEU A 221 1.63 22.64 -11.27
N CYS A 222 2.62 23.52 -11.24
CA CYS A 222 3.92 23.24 -10.63
C CYS A 222 3.92 23.66 -9.16
N THR A 223 4.08 22.71 -8.23
CA THR A 223 4.05 23.03 -6.79
C THR A 223 5.36 23.63 -6.30
N LEU A 224 6.47 23.48 -7.02
CA LEU A 224 7.69 24.26 -6.77
C LEU A 224 7.45 25.76 -7.03
N TRP A 225 6.81 26.10 -8.14
CA TRP A 225 6.43 27.48 -8.45
C TRP A 225 5.45 28.06 -7.42
N LEU A 226 4.47 27.25 -7.00
CA LEU A 226 3.47 27.65 -6.03
C LEU A 226 4.11 27.83 -4.64
N GLY A 227 4.95 26.88 -4.22
CA GLY A 227 5.71 26.92 -2.99
C GLY A 227 6.57 28.17 -2.85
N GLN A 228 7.23 28.60 -3.93
CA GLN A 228 8.00 29.85 -3.99
C GLN A 228 7.18 31.11 -3.68
N ARG A 229 5.85 31.05 -3.81
CA ARG A 229 4.92 32.17 -3.54
C ARG A 229 4.20 32.04 -2.22
N THR A 230 4.06 30.83 -1.71
CA THR A 230 3.23 30.54 -0.55
C THR A 230 4.05 30.31 0.72
N PHE A 231 5.31 29.90 0.58
CA PHE A 231 6.17 29.53 1.71
C PHE A 231 7.50 30.27 1.71
N ASP A 232 7.86 30.80 2.88
CA ASP A 232 9.17 31.37 3.16
C ASP A 232 10.06 30.28 3.79
N THR A 233 10.82 29.60 2.95
CA THR A 233 11.69 28.47 3.33
C THR A 233 13.08 28.64 2.70
N PRO A 234 14.15 28.10 3.32
CA PRO A 234 15.53 28.29 2.84
C PRO A 234 15.76 27.72 1.43
N ASN A 235 14.93 26.75 1.04
CA ASN A 235 14.77 26.28 -0.32
C ASN A 235 13.35 25.71 -0.46
N HIS A 236 12.94 25.42 -1.68
CA HIS A 236 11.59 24.94 -1.99
C HIS A 236 11.57 23.49 -2.44
N LYS A 237 12.56 22.68 -2.04
CA LYS A 237 12.52 21.22 -2.26
C LYS A 237 11.36 20.60 -1.50
N LEU A 238 10.77 19.54 -2.03
CA LEU A 238 9.63 18.83 -1.43
C LEU A 238 9.85 18.53 0.05
N ALA A 239 10.99 17.95 0.42
CA ALA A 239 11.32 17.64 1.82
C ALA A 239 11.36 18.86 2.74
N THR A 240 11.78 20.02 2.24
CA THR A 240 11.79 21.26 3.02
C THR A 240 10.38 21.82 3.19
N LEU A 241 9.56 21.78 2.13
CA LEU A 241 8.17 22.25 2.20
C LEU A 241 7.28 21.35 3.04
N ALA A 242 7.41 20.02 2.89
CA ALA A 242 6.69 19.04 3.70
C ALA A 242 7.01 19.24 5.19
N ARG A 243 8.29 19.37 5.55
CA ARG A 243 8.70 19.67 6.93
C ARG A 243 8.15 21.01 7.43
N HIS A 244 8.17 22.06 6.60
CA HIS A 244 7.64 23.36 6.98
C HIS A 244 6.12 23.32 7.24
N ALA A 245 5.39 22.47 6.53
CA ALA A 245 3.95 22.29 6.67
C ALA A 245 3.56 21.18 7.68
N ASP A 246 4.53 20.61 8.41
CA ASP A 246 4.34 19.47 9.33
C ASP A 246 3.69 18.24 8.65
N ILE A 247 4.03 18.02 7.38
CA ILE A 247 3.58 16.87 6.59
C ILE A 247 4.68 15.80 6.65
N PRO A 248 4.37 14.58 7.12
CA PRO A 248 5.31 13.47 7.11
C PRO A 248 5.74 13.14 5.67
N LEU A 249 7.04 13.23 5.38
CA LEU A 249 7.61 12.67 4.16
C LEU A 249 8.01 11.23 4.42
N VAL A 250 7.09 10.32 4.15
CA VAL A 250 7.31 8.88 4.27
C VAL A 250 7.85 8.37 2.94
N ASP A 251 8.96 7.63 3.00
CA ASP A 251 9.56 6.95 1.85
C ASP A 251 9.96 7.89 0.68
N ALA A 252 10.67 8.97 1.01
CA ALA A 252 11.25 9.90 0.03
C ALA A 252 12.03 9.15 -1.08
N HIS A 253 11.92 9.62 -2.33
CA HIS A 253 12.52 8.99 -3.53
C HIS A 253 11.88 7.63 -3.90
N ALA A 254 10.64 7.44 -3.47
CA ALA A 254 9.71 6.56 -4.14
C ALA A 254 8.54 7.40 -4.63
N ALA A 255 8.19 7.25 -5.91
CA ALA A 255 7.24 8.12 -6.58
C ALA A 255 5.91 8.24 -5.81
N LEU A 256 5.41 7.13 -5.25
CA LEU A 256 4.15 7.13 -4.48
C LEU A 256 4.25 7.92 -3.16
N GLY A 257 5.40 7.86 -2.47
CA GLY A 257 5.64 8.64 -1.25
C GLY A 257 5.67 10.14 -1.54
N ASP A 258 6.35 10.53 -2.62
CA ASP A 258 6.45 11.93 -3.03
C ASP A 258 5.10 12.47 -3.56
N VAL A 259 4.34 11.67 -4.31
CA VAL A 259 2.95 11.98 -4.72
C VAL A 259 2.07 12.25 -3.50
N ARG A 260 2.11 11.41 -2.47
CA ARG A 260 1.32 11.58 -1.24
C ARG A 260 1.70 12.86 -0.50
N ALA A 261 2.99 13.17 -0.42
CA ALA A 261 3.46 14.40 0.20
C ALA A 261 2.99 15.64 -0.57
N VAL A 262 3.06 15.63 -1.90
CA VAL A 262 2.57 16.73 -2.75
C VAL A 262 1.04 16.87 -2.63
N ALA A 263 0.29 15.76 -2.61
CA ALA A 263 -1.15 15.76 -2.41
C ALA A 263 -1.57 16.40 -1.09
N ALA A 264 -0.87 16.09 0.01
CA ALA A 264 -1.12 16.70 1.31
C ALA A 264 -0.73 18.18 1.36
N LEU A 265 0.31 18.58 0.62
CA LEU A 265 0.83 19.94 0.60
C LEU A 265 -0.02 20.89 -0.26
N LEU A 266 -0.64 20.37 -1.33
CA LEU A 266 -1.44 21.12 -2.29
C LEU A 266 -2.52 22.01 -1.65
N PRO A 267 -3.43 21.51 -0.78
CA PRO A 267 -4.47 22.36 -0.18
C PRO A 267 -3.89 23.51 0.66
N HIS A 268 -2.78 23.27 1.37
CA HIS A 268 -2.09 24.30 2.15
C HIS A 268 -1.52 25.41 1.27
N MET A 269 -0.96 25.04 0.12
CA MET A 269 -0.44 25.97 -0.86
C MET A 269 -1.55 26.77 -1.53
N LEU A 270 -2.63 26.11 -1.98
CA LEU A 270 -3.77 26.76 -2.61
C LEU A 270 -4.44 27.76 -1.67
N ALA A 271 -4.62 27.39 -0.39
CA ALA A 271 -5.17 28.27 0.63
C ALA A 271 -4.29 29.51 0.86
N ARG A 272 -2.96 29.32 1.02
CA ARG A 272 -2.02 30.44 1.22
C ARG A 272 -1.87 31.34 -0.01
N HIS A 273 -2.01 30.80 -1.22
CA HIS A 273 -1.97 31.60 -2.44
C HIS A 273 -3.13 32.62 -2.48
N GLY A 274 -4.26 32.31 -1.84
CA GLY A 274 -5.34 33.28 -1.59
C GLY A 274 -6.12 33.75 -2.84
N ALA A 275 -5.77 33.25 -4.02
CA ALA A 275 -6.44 33.53 -5.28
C ALA A 275 -6.66 32.23 -6.09
N PRO A 276 -7.78 32.09 -6.83
CA PRO A 276 -8.00 30.93 -7.69
C PRO A 276 -6.88 30.78 -8.72
N ILE A 277 -6.32 29.57 -8.82
CA ILE A 277 -5.43 29.22 -9.93
C ILE A 277 -6.28 29.09 -11.20
N ARG A 278 -5.76 29.65 -12.28
CA ARG A 278 -6.41 29.66 -13.58
C ARG A 278 -5.57 28.86 -14.55
N TYR A 279 -6.21 28.04 -15.39
CA TYR A 279 -5.53 27.16 -16.35
C TYR A 279 -5.79 27.56 -17.80
N GLY A 280 -4.77 27.43 -18.65
CA GLY A 280 -4.81 27.86 -20.06
C GLY A 280 -5.54 26.88 -21.00
N CYS A 281 -5.92 25.71 -20.51
CA CYS A 281 -6.82 24.78 -21.19
C CYS A 281 -7.72 24.06 -20.17
N ALA A 282 -8.81 23.47 -20.64
CA ALA A 282 -9.63 22.58 -19.83
C ALA A 282 -9.00 21.18 -19.73
N PRO A 283 -9.31 20.40 -18.69
CA PRO A 283 -8.92 19.00 -18.63
C PRO A 283 -9.42 18.21 -19.83
N MET A 284 -8.65 17.20 -20.20
CA MET A 284 -9.05 16.20 -21.20
C MET A 284 -10.18 15.33 -20.65
N ILE A 285 -11.15 14.95 -21.49
CA ILE A 285 -12.27 14.08 -21.12
C ILE A 285 -12.39 12.94 -22.13
N GLY A 286 -12.42 11.70 -21.65
CA GLY A 286 -12.72 10.49 -22.40
C GLY A 286 -11.66 10.05 -23.44
N ALA A 287 -10.45 10.62 -23.46
CA ALA A 287 -9.46 10.26 -24.49
C ALA A 287 -8.94 8.82 -24.38
N HIS A 288 -8.91 8.28 -23.17
CA HIS A 288 -8.53 6.88 -22.90
C HIS A 288 -9.59 5.88 -23.39
N LEU A 289 -10.87 6.24 -23.32
CA LEU A 289 -12.01 5.34 -23.51
C LEU A 289 -12.12 4.70 -24.90
N VAL A 290 -11.54 5.32 -25.94
CA VAL A 290 -11.70 4.85 -27.33
C VAL A 290 -10.39 4.30 -27.91
N ARG A 291 -9.25 4.88 -27.54
CA ARG A 291 -7.97 4.60 -28.22
C ARG A 291 -6.94 3.86 -27.37
N TRP A 292 -7.05 3.98 -26.04
CA TRP A 292 -6.04 3.47 -25.10
C TRP A 292 -6.75 2.95 -23.84
N PRO A 293 -7.37 1.77 -23.89
CA PRO A 293 -8.10 1.23 -22.75
C PRO A 293 -7.17 1.00 -21.56
N ALA A 294 -7.68 1.27 -20.36
CA ALA A 294 -7.00 1.00 -19.10
C ALA A 294 -7.19 -0.45 -18.65
N GLY A 295 -6.35 -0.91 -17.72
CA GLY A 295 -6.48 -2.24 -17.11
C GLY A 295 -6.07 -3.41 -18.02
N LEU A 296 -5.38 -3.14 -19.13
CA LEU A 296 -4.91 -4.20 -20.02
C LEU A 296 -3.73 -4.99 -19.44
N VAL A 297 -2.87 -4.31 -18.67
CA VAL A 297 -1.64 -4.90 -18.16
C VAL A 297 -1.55 -4.64 -16.67
N ARG A 298 -1.17 -5.69 -15.95
CA ARG A 298 -0.96 -5.65 -14.50
C ARG A 298 0.18 -4.67 -14.15
N PRO A 299 -0.05 -3.71 -13.23
CA PRO A 299 1.04 -2.90 -12.68
C PRO A 299 1.97 -3.75 -11.81
N LYS A 300 3.25 -3.39 -11.76
CA LYS A 300 4.21 -3.97 -10.82
C LYS A 300 4.49 -2.94 -9.72
N THR A 301 3.87 -3.11 -8.56
CA THR A 301 4.00 -2.15 -7.45
C THR A 301 5.25 -2.46 -6.61
N ARG A 302 5.65 -1.52 -5.73
CA ARG A 302 6.69 -1.80 -4.73
C ARG A 302 6.37 -1.10 -3.42
N ALA A 303 6.60 -1.79 -2.31
CA ALA A 303 6.66 -1.17 -0.99
C ALA A 303 8.13 -0.97 -0.59
N VAL A 304 8.50 0.28 -0.34
CA VAL A 304 9.89 0.69 -0.07
C VAL A 304 10.12 0.98 1.41
N ALA A 305 11.38 0.91 1.86
CA ALA A 305 11.79 1.33 3.21
C ALA A 305 10.90 0.81 4.36
N MET A 306 10.45 -0.44 4.24
CA MET A 306 9.66 -1.16 5.25
C MET A 306 10.26 -1.02 6.65
N ARG A 307 9.43 -0.62 7.63
CA ARG A 307 9.81 -0.48 9.04
C ARG A 307 8.64 -0.93 9.92
N LYS A 308 8.91 -1.59 11.05
CA LYS A 308 7.84 -2.09 11.93
C LYS A 308 6.84 -1.02 12.38
N GLY A 309 7.31 0.20 12.69
CA GLY A 309 6.45 1.25 13.25
C GLY A 309 5.77 0.84 14.57
N ALA A 310 4.79 1.63 15.01
CA ALA A 310 3.97 1.32 16.17
C ALA A 310 2.90 0.25 15.85
N ASP A 311 2.35 0.31 14.64
CA ASP A 311 1.21 -0.52 14.21
C ASP A 311 1.63 -1.87 13.61
N GLY A 312 2.93 -2.12 13.48
CA GLY A 312 3.47 -3.40 13.03
C GLY A 312 3.82 -3.46 11.54
N TRP A 313 4.47 -4.57 11.16
CA TRP A 313 5.00 -4.77 9.81
C TRP A 313 3.90 -4.84 8.74
N MET A 314 2.75 -5.45 9.04
CA MET A 314 1.67 -5.56 8.07
C MET A 314 1.01 -4.21 7.78
N ALA A 315 0.75 -3.42 8.83
CA ALA A 315 0.29 -2.04 8.68
C ALA A 315 1.29 -1.21 7.86
N SER A 316 2.59 -1.38 8.11
CA SER A 316 3.65 -0.74 7.31
C SER A 316 3.59 -1.12 5.82
N LEU A 317 3.33 -2.38 5.50
CA LEU A 317 3.19 -2.86 4.12
C LEU A 317 1.97 -2.25 3.44
N VAL A 318 0.79 -2.41 4.05
CA VAL A 318 -0.47 -1.90 3.48
C VAL A 318 -0.38 -0.39 3.24
N ALA A 319 0.20 0.36 4.19
CA ALA A 319 0.39 1.81 4.05
C ALA A 319 1.34 2.22 2.91
N ARG A 320 2.15 1.31 2.35
CA ARG A 320 3.13 1.57 1.28
C ARG A 320 2.67 1.14 -0.10
N LEU A 321 1.56 0.43 -0.18
CA LEU A 321 0.96 0.04 -1.44
C LEU A 321 -0.01 1.14 -1.92
N PRO A 322 -0.21 1.26 -3.25
CA PRO A 322 -1.23 2.16 -3.79
C PRO A 322 -2.63 1.68 -3.39
N LEU A 323 -3.59 2.60 -3.30
CA LEU A 323 -5.00 2.26 -3.10
C LEU A 323 -5.55 1.32 -4.18
N SER A 324 -5.29 1.61 -5.45
CA SER A 324 -5.66 0.72 -6.56
C SER A 324 -4.54 -0.27 -6.85
N GLY A 325 -4.94 -1.51 -7.10
CA GLY A 325 -4.05 -2.58 -7.57
C GLY A 325 -4.68 -3.36 -8.71
N ALA A 326 -3.98 -4.37 -9.18
CA ALA A 326 -4.48 -5.30 -10.20
C ALA A 326 -5.67 -6.13 -9.69
N GLU A 327 -6.47 -6.66 -10.61
CA GLU A 327 -7.40 -7.73 -10.26
C GLU A 327 -6.64 -8.92 -9.66
N VAL A 328 -7.21 -9.49 -8.59
CA VAL A 328 -6.58 -10.59 -7.87
C VAL A 328 -6.70 -11.85 -8.71
N VAL A 329 -5.57 -12.37 -9.18
CA VAL A 329 -5.49 -13.68 -9.83
C VAL A 329 -5.21 -14.73 -8.77
N ASP A 330 -5.93 -15.85 -8.82
CA ASP A 330 -5.90 -16.90 -7.79
C ASP A 330 -4.50 -17.44 -7.50
N ALA A 331 -3.66 -17.57 -8.53
CA ALA A 331 -2.29 -18.04 -8.38
C ALA A 331 -1.43 -17.11 -7.50
N ASP A 332 -1.57 -15.79 -7.68
CA ASP A 332 -0.83 -14.80 -6.90
C ASP A 332 -1.38 -14.67 -5.48
N ALA A 333 -2.71 -14.74 -5.33
CA ALA A 333 -3.35 -14.79 -4.03
C ALA A 333 -2.87 -16.01 -3.24
N ALA A 334 -2.83 -17.18 -3.88
CA ALA A 334 -2.34 -18.41 -3.28
C ALA A 334 -0.87 -18.29 -2.87
N ALA A 335 0.00 -17.75 -3.74
CA ALA A 335 1.41 -17.54 -3.42
C ALA A 335 1.62 -16.58 -2.24
N TYR A 336 0.81 -15.51 -2.16
CA TYR A 336 0.85 -14.60 -1.02
C TYR A 336 0.37 -15.26 0.27
N LEU A 337 -0.75 -15.98 0.23
CA LEU A 337 -1.33 -16.67 1.40
C LEU A 337 -0.45 -17.81 1.90
N ASP A 338 0.18 -18.57 1.01
CA ASP A 338 1.14 -19.62 1.36
C ASP A 338 2.35 -19.02 2.09
N ALA A 339 2.95 -17.96 1.52
CA ALA A 339 4.03 -17.24 2.18
C ALA A 339 3.60 -16.66 3.53
N LEU A 340 2.37 -16.15 3.63
CA LEU A 340 1.82 -15.62 4.88
C LEU A 340 1.69 -16.73 5.94
N SER A 341 1.22 -17.91 5.54
CA SER A 341 1.13 -19.09 6.40
C SER A 341 2.50 -19.49 6.94
N THR A 342 3.53 -19.56 6.09
CA THR A 342 4.89 -19.88 6.51
C THR A 342 5.46 -18.85 7.48
N VAL A 343 5.26 -17.56 7.18
CA VAL A 343 5.76 -16.47 8.03
C VAL A 343 5.11 -16.51 9.41
N LEU A 344 3.80 -16.80 9.49
CA LEU A 344 3.08 -16.82 10.75
C LEU A 344 3.21 -18.12 11.54
N GLU A 345 4.08 -19.05 11.12
CA GLU A 345 4.30 -20.31 11.84
C GLU A 345 4.69 -20.09 13.31
N ASP A 346 5.52 -19.09 13.60
CA ASP A 346 5.92 -18.73 14.96
C ASP A 346 4.99 -17.69 15.64
N GLY A 347 3.99 -17.20 14.90
CA GLY A 347 3.03 -16.17 15.32
C GLY A 347 3.58 -14.74 15.32
N LYS A 348 4.68 -14.48 14.62
CA LYS A 348 5.30 -13.16 14.48
C LYS A 348 5.58 -12.89 13.00
N ILE A 349 5.85 -11.62 12.71
CA ILE A 349 6.44 -11.20 11.44
C ILE A 349 7.72 -10.44 11.80
N ILE A 350 8.86 -10.89 11.28
CA ILE A 350 10.13 -10.16 11.37
C ILE A 350 10.42 -9.38 10.08
N GLY A 351 11.46 -8.55 10.10
CA GLY A 351 11.69 -7.57 9.03
C GLY A 351 11.92 -8.18 7.65
N ASP A 352 12.66 -9.28 7.55
CA ASP A 352 12.96 -9.89 6.24
C ASP A 352 11.78 -10.70 5.69
N GLU A 353 10.93 -11.24 6.56
CA GLU A 353 9.65 -11.85 6.19
C GLU A 353 8.68 -10.78 5.66
N ALA A 354 8.55 -9.66 6.38
CA ALA A 354 7.74 -8.52 5.95
C ALA A 354 8.17 -7.99 4.58
N LYS A 355 9.49 -7.86 4.35
CA LYS A 355 10.04 -7.48 3.03
C LYS A 355 9.76 -8.52 1.96
N SER A 356 9.69 -9.80 2.31
CA SER A 356 9.40 -10.87 1.35
C SER A 356 7.93 -10.87 0.95
N LEU A 357 7.01 -10.72 1.91
CA LEU A 357 5.59 -10.49 1.66
C LEU A 357 5.37 -9.23 0.81
N ALA A 358 6.09 -8.14 1.13
CA ALA A 358 6.06 -6.91 0.36
C ALA A 358 6.49 -7.10 -1.11
N ARG A 359 7.52 -7.89 -1.36
CA ARG A 359 7.98 -8.22 -2.73
C ARG A 359 6.96 -9.07 -3.49
N LEU A 360 6.33 -10.04 -2.83
CA LEU A 360 5.29 -10.87 -3.43
C LEU A 360 4.07 -10.02 -3.81
N ALA A 361 3.55 -9.22 -2.87
CA ALA A 361 2.44 -8.31 -3.14
C ALA A 361 2.79 -7.33 -4.28
N GLY A 362 4.00 -6.78 -4.27
CA GLY A 362 4.51 -5.88 -5.30
C GLY A 362 4.55 -6.51 -6.70
N ALA A 363 5.12 -7.71 -6.80
CA ALA A 363 5.20 -8.47 -8.05
C ALA A 363 3.81 -8.88 -8.57
N ALA A 364 2.87 -9.18 -7.67
CA ALA A 364 1.49 -9.48 -8.00
C ALA A 364 0.67 -8.23 -8.40
N GLY A 365 1.23 -7.02 -8.25
CA GLY A 365 0.52 -5.78 -8.53
C GLY A 365 -0.58 -5.46 -7.52
N PHE A 366 -0.53 -6.04 -6.32
CA PHE A 366 -1.53 -5.81 -5.30
C PHE A 366 -1.42 -4.39 -4.74
N GLY A 367 -2.59 -3.79 -4.53
CA GLY A 367 -2.75 -2.57 -3.77
C GLY A 367 -3.04 -2.85 -2.29
N ALA A 368 -3.18 -1.79 -1.52
CA ALA A 368 -3.46 -1.83 -0.10
C ALA A 368 -4.74 -2.62 0.21
N ALA A 369 -5.80 -2.41 -0.57
CA ALA A 369 -7.08 -3.08 -0.41
C ALA A 369 -7.00 -4.59 -0.69
N GLN A 370 -6.29 -5.02 -1.74
CA GLN A 370 -6.11 -6.44 -2.03
C GLN A 370 -5.35 -7.15 -0.90
N VAL A 371 -4.25 -6.57 -0.41
CA VAL A 371 -3.46 -7.17 0.67
C VAL A 371 -4.27 -7.25 1.97
N ALA A 372 -5.01 -6.20 2.32
CA ALA A 372 -5.89 -6.23 3.49
C ALA A 372 -6.96 -7.32 3.37
N ALA A 373 -7.61 -7.45 2.20
CA ALA A 373 -8.60 -8.49 1.96
C ALA A 373 -8.01 -9.91 2.02
N LEU A 374 -6.79 -10.11 1.52
CA LEU A 374 -6.10 -11.41 1.62
C LEU A 374 -5.75 -11.74 3.07
N ASN A 375 -5.33 -10.76 3.87
CA ASN A 375 -5.09 -10.98 5.30
C ASN A 375 -6.37 -11.35 6.06
N GLU A 376 -7.50 -10.69 5.77
CA GLU A 376 -8.80 -11.06 6.34
C GLU A 376 -9.23 -12.47 5.91
N ARG A 377 -9.04 -12.83 4.63
CA ARG A 377 -9.29 -14.20 4.15
C ARG A 377 -8.46 -15.24 4.90
N PHE A 378 -7.20 -14.94 5.19
CA PHE A 378 -6.35 -15.82 6.00
C PHE A 378 -6.91 -15.99 7.42
N LEU A 379 -7.32 -14.89 8.06
CA LEU A 379 -7.95 -14.94 9.40
C LEU A 379 -9.27 -15.73 9.40
N GLU A 380 -10.05 -15.65 8.32
CA GLU A 380 -11.25 -16.46 8.18
C GLU A 380 -10.93 -17.95 8.04
N SER A 381 -9.91 -18.33 7.27
CA SER A 381 -9.47 -19.72 7.22
C SER A 381 -8.98 -20.23 8.58
N MET A 382 -8.32 -19.37 9.39
CA MET A 382 -7.98 -19.71 10.78
C MET A 382 -9.22 -19.90 11.65
N ARG A 383 -10.25 -19.07 11.48
CA ARG A 383 -11.54 -19.21 12.18
C ARG A 383 -12.17 -20.56 11.89
N GLU A 384 -12.25 -20.92 10.61
CA GLU A 384 -12.86 -22.17 10.17
C GLU A 384 -12.11 -23.38 10.75
N ALA A 385 -10.77 -23.38 10.70
CA ALA A 385 -9.96 -24.44 11.28
C ALA A 385 -10.10 -24.55 12.81
N ALA A 386 -10.17 -23.42 13.53
CA ALA A 386 -10.30 -23.42 14.99
C ALA A 386 -11.70 -23.81 15.50
N LEU A 387 -12.70 -23.84 14.61
CA LEU A 387 -14.07 -24.25 14.95
C LEU A 387 -14.40 -25.66 14.44
N GLU A 388 -13.46 -26.34 13.79
CA GLU A 388 -13.67 -27.66 13.17
C GLU A 388 -14.07 -28.74 14.19
N ASP A 389 -13.53 -28.69 15.41
CA ASP A 389 -13.83 -29.63 16.48
C ASP A 389 -14.88 -29.13 17.49
N GLU A 390 -15.51 -27.98 17.20
CA GLU A 390 -16.47 -27.27 18.07
C GLU A 390 -15.90 -26.84 19.44
N VAL A 391 -14.60 -26.98 19.68
CA VAL A 391 -13.92 -26.67 20.94
C VAL A 391 -12.89 -25.57 20.74
N LEU A 392 -13.28 -24.34 21.07
CA LEU A 392 -12.39 -23.19 21.08
C LEU A 392 -11.85 -22.95 22.50
N THR A 393 -10.60 -23.32 22.72
CA THR A 393 -9.90 -23.10 23.99
C THR A 393 -9.46 -21.64 24.15
N ILE A 394 -9.21 -21.23 25.40
CA ILE A 394 -8.62 -19.91 25.71
C ILE A 394 -7.24 -19.74 25.05
N SER A 395 -6.47 -20.82 24.85
CA SER A 395 -5.17 -20.74 24.18
C SER A 395 -5.32 -20.47 22.69
N GLU A 396 -6.26 -21.15 22.01
CA GLU A 396 -6.51 -20.91 20.57
C GLU A 396 -7.04 -19.51 20.34
N LEU A 397 -8.01 -19.06 21.14
CA LEU A 397 -8.53 -17.70 21.04
C LEU A 397 -7.44 -16.64 21.27
N ARG A 398 -6.48 -16.91 22.17
CA ARG A 398 -5.31 -16.03 22.36
C ARG A 398 -4.41 -16.02 21.13
N ASP A 399 -4.15 -17.17 20.54
CA ASP A 399 -3.29 -17.30 19.37
C ASP A 399 -3.94 -16.64 18.13
N LEU A 400 -5.26 -16.82 17.93
CA LEU A 400 -6.05 -16.13 16.91
C LEU A 400 -5.97 -14.60 17.04
N ASN A 401 -6.24 -14.07 18.24
CA ASN A 401 -6.17 -12.62 18.50
C ASN A 401 -4.75 -12.07 18.34
N ALA A 402 -3.72 -12.84 18.70
CA ALA A 402 -2.33 -12.44 18.46
C ALA A 402 -2.03 -12.32 16.96
N THR A 403 -2.47 -13.29 16.15
CA THR A 403 -2.31 -13.25 14.69
C THR A 403 -3.09 -12.09 14.07
N ALA A 404 -4.34 -11.88 14.48
CA ALA A 404 -5.18 -10.77 14.02
C ALA A 404 -4.51 -9.41 14.28
N LYS A 405 -3.92 -9.24 15.46
CA LYS A 405 -3.13 -8.05 15.81
C LYS A 405 -1.89 -7.90 14.92
N VAL A 406 -1.16 -8.97 14.64
CA VAL A 406 0.03 -8.94 13.76
C VAL A 406 -0.34 -8.55 12.32
N LEU A 407 -1.52 -8.97 11.85
CA LEU A 407 -2.07 -8.64 10.54
C LEU A 407 -2.75 -7.26 10.48
N GLY A 408 -2.81 -6.52 11.59
CA GLY A 408 -3.37 -5.17 11.65
C GLY A 408 -4.88 -5.11 11.82
N VAL A 409 -5.52 -6.21 12.22
CA VAL A 409 -6.97 -6.32 12.45
C VAL A 409 -7.24 -6.87 13.86
N PRO A 410 -6.84 -6.17 14.93
CA PRO A 410 -6.80 -6.72 16.29
C PRO A 410 -8.14 -7.23 16.82
N ASP A 411 -9.25 -6.64 16.38
CA ASP A 411 -10.59 -6.90 16.90
C ASP A 411 -11.34 -7.96 16.05
N TYR A 412 -10.65 -8.64 15.12
CA TYR A 412 -11.28 -9.56 14.15
C TYR A 412 -12.04 -10.73 14.80
N PHE A 413 -11.59 -11.21 15.95
CA PHE A 413 -12.15 -12.36 16.66
C PHE A 413 -12.89 -11.99 17.95
N ASP A 414 -13.22 -10.72 18.17
CA ASP A 414 -13.95 -10.27 19.37
C ASP A 414 -15.33 -10.93 19.51
N ASP A 415 -15.85 -11.47 18.42
CA ASP A 415 -17.07 -12.25 18.38
C ASP A 415 -16.88 -13.73 18.73
N LEU A 416 -15.68 -14.25 19.02
CA LEU A 416 -15.54 -15.66 19.40
C LEU A 416 -15.54 -15.82 20.92
N PRO A 417 -16.57 -16.43 21.54
CA PRO A 417 -16.51 -16.83 22.94
C PRO A 417 -15.68 -18.12 23.08
N PRO A 418 -14.86 -18.29 24.14
CA PRO A 418 -14.22 -19.57 24.42
C PRO A 418 -15.28 -20.60 24.83
N THR A 419 -15.29 -21.79 24.20
CA THR A 419 -16.20 -22.89 24.54
C THR A 419 -15.57 -23.90 25.51
N GLY A 420 -14.23 -23.99 25.52
CA GLY A 420 -13.48 -24.86 26.43
C GLY A 420 -13.16 -24.22 27.79
N GLY A 421 -14.08 -24.31 28.74
CA GLY A 421 -13.91 -23.71 30.07
C GLY A 421 -14.94 -24.08 31.15
N SER A 422 -15.25 -25.36 31.34
CA SER A 422 -15.80 -25.83 32.62
C SER A 422 -14.66 -26.01 33.63
N SER A 423 -14.24 -24.93 34.28
CA SER A 423 -13.47 -25.01 35.53
C SER A 423 -14.43 -25.09 36.71
N LEU A 424 -14.54 -26.30 37.24
CA LEU A 424 -15.02 -26.73 38.57
C LEU A 424 -15.41 -25.59 39.54
N SER A 425 -16.71 -25.50 39.83
CA SER A 425 -17.24 -24.76 40.97
C SER A 425 -16.76 -25.41 42.28
N VAL A 426 -15.81 -24.79 42.97
CA VAL A 426 -15.56 -25.05 44.39
C VAL A 426 -16.58 -24.22 45.20
N PRO A 427 -17.36 -24.80 46.11
CA PRO A 427 -18.28 -24.02 46.92
C PRO A 427 -17.48 -23.15 47.91
N VAL A 428 -17.53 -21.84 47.71
CA VAL A 428 -17.01 -20.89 48.70
C VAL A 428 -17.96 -20.88 49.89
N VAL A 429 -17.48 -21.43 51.01
CA VAL A 429 -18.12 -21.32 52.32
C VAL A 429 -18.20 -19.84 52.70
N ALA A 430 -19.43 -19.37 52.94
CA ALA A 430 -19.71 -18.01 53.35
C ALA A 430 -19.15 -17.72 54.75
N VAL A 431 -18.19 -16.79 54.84
CA VAL A 431 -17.84 -16.11 56.09
C VAL A 431 -18.51 -14.75 56.09
N LYS A 432 -19.49 -14.58 56.99
CA LYS A 432 -20.18 -13.32 57.25
C LYS A 432 -19.19 -12.26 57.76
N ARG A 433 -19.14 -11.10 57.10
CA ARG A 433 -18.75 -9.83 57.74
C ARG A 433 -19.67 -8.68 57.32
N SER A 434 -20.49 -8.30 58.29
CA SER A 434 -20.86 -6.95 58.74
C SER A 434 -20.56 -5.74 57.83
N THR A 435 -21.65 -5.10 57.42
CA THR A 435 -21.95 -3.65 57.34
C THR A 435 -20.87 -2.66 56.86
N ALA A 436 -21.11 -2.07 55.70
CA ALA A 436 -20.97 -0.62 55.47
C ALA A 436 -21.82 -0.19 54.27
N VAL A 437 -22.54 0.91 54.45
CA VAL A 437 -23.47 1.54 53.50
C VAL A 437 -22.68 2.20 52.37
N ALA A 438 -23.03 1.90 51.11
CA ALA A 438 -22.61 2.69 49.95
C ALA A 438 -23.74 2.76 48.93
N VAL A 439 -23.90 3.97 48.39
CA VAL A 439 -24.98 4.51 47.55
C VAL A 439 -25.21 3.68 46.28
N GLN A 440 -26.47 3.37 45.99
CA GLN A 440 -26.90 2.70 44.76
C GLN A 440 -26.78 3.66 43.55
N GLN A 441 -25.93 3.32 42.60
CA GLN A 441 -26.10 3.70 41.19
C GLN A 441 -26.70 2.49 40.44
N PRO A 442 -27.67 2.69 39.53
CA PRO A 442 -28.17 1.60 38.70
C PRO A 442 -27.07 1.15 37.71
N PRO A 443 -26.93 -0.15 37.42
CA PRO A 443 -25.93 -0.63 36.48
C PRO A 443 -26.27 -0.12 35.08
N ALA A 444 -25.29 0.48 34.41
CA ALA A 444 -25.34 0.76 32.99
C ALA A 444 -25.45 -0.56 32.23
N VAL A 445 -26.54 -0.72 31.48
CA VAL A 445 -26.73 -1.81 30.52
C VAL A 445 -25.68 -1.62 29.43
N GLN A 446 -24.61 -2.41 29.47
CA GLN A 446 -23.72 -2.55 28.32
C GLN A 446 -24.49 -3.27 27.22
N THR A 447 -24.96 -2.52 26.22
CA THR A 447 -25.46 -3.10 24.99
C THR A 447 -24.29 -3.73 24.25
N ALA A 448 -24.24 -5.07 24.22
CA ALA A 448 -23.29 -5.80 23.40
C ALA A 448 -23.33 -5.29 21.96
N ALA A 449 -22.18 -4.87 21.41
CA ALA A 449 -22.06 -4.51 20.01
C ALA A 449 -22.50 -5.72 19.16
N LYS A 450 -23.52 -5.52 18.32
CA LYS A 450 -24.06 -6.61 17.49
C LYS A 450 -23.02 -6.98 16.42
N ARG A 451 -22.62 -8.26 16.42
CA ARG A 451 -21.65 -8.91 15.53
C ARG A 451 -22.05 -8.77 14.06
N ARG A 452 -21.09 -8.67 13.13
CA ARG A 452 -21.35 -8.63 11.67
C ARG A 452 -20.95 -9.95 11.00
N CYS A 453 -21.73 -10.37 10.02
CA CYS A 453 -21.47 -11.56 9.21
C CYS A 453 -20.31 -11.33 8.24
N GLY A 454 -19.33 -12.23 8.19
CA GLY A 454 -18.20 -12.16 7.26
C GLY A 454 -18.59 -12.29 5.78
N HIS A 455 -19.75 -12.87 5.47
CA HIS A 455 -20.24 -13.01 4.10
C HIS A 455 -21.07 -11.81 3.62
N CYS A 456 -22.17 -11.49 4.32
CA CYS A 456 -23.10 -10.43 3.89
C CYS A 456 -22.95 -9.10 4.64
N ARG A 457 -22.07 -9.03 5.65
CA ARG A 457 -21.82 -7.85 6.51
C ARG A 457 -23.01 -7.36 7.35
N GLU A 458 -24.12 -8.10 7.35
CA GLU A 458 -25.27 -7.83 8.21
C GLU A 458 -24.99 -8.16 9.67
N VAL A 459 -25.65 -7.42 10.57
CA VAL A 459 -25.50 -7.62 12.01
C VAL A 459 -26.39 -8.75 12.51
N GLY A 460 -25.85 -9.62 13.38
CA GLY A 460 -26.63 -10.62 14.13
C GLY A 460 -26.37 -12.09 13.79
N HIS A 461 -25.50 -12.40 12.82
CA HIS A 461 -25.15 -13.77 12.45
C HIS A 461 -23.71 -13.86 11.89
N TYR A 462 -23.19 -15.08 11.67
CA TYR A 462 -21.86 -15.35 11.12
C TYR A 462 -21.96 -16.23 9.86
N ARG A 463 -20.88 -16.38 9.09
CA ARG A 463 -20.91 -17.02 7.75
C ARG A 463 -21.63 -18.39 7.76
N PRO A 464 -21.30 -19.37 8.62
CA PRO A 464 -22.05 -20.65 8.75
C PRO A 464 -23.56 -20.55 9.03
N THR A 465 -24.04 -19.43 9.54
CA THR A 465 -25.47 -19.16 9.79
C THR A 465 -26.03 -18.09 8.86
N CYS A 466 -25.29 -17.74 7.80
CA CYS A 466 -25.68 -16.70 6.88
C CYS A 466 -26.86 -17.15 6.03
N PRO A 467 -28.00 -16.43 6.08
CA PRO A 467 -29.16 -16.76 5.27
C PRO A 467 -28.85 -16.79 3.77
N GLN A 468 -27.92 -15.94 3.33
CA GLN A 468 -27.48 -15.87 1.93
C GLN A 468 -26.62 -17.06 1.47
N LEU A 469 -26.20 -17.95 2.38
CA LEU A 469 -25.52 -19.20 2.01
C LEU A 469 -26.49 -20.39 1.86
N VAL A 470 -27.73 -20.26 2.33
CA VAL A 470 -28.75 -21.32 2.26
C VAL A 470 -29.59 -21.20 0.97
N GLU A 471 -29.50 -20.07 0.27
CA GLU A 471 -30.11 -19.84 -1.04
C GLU A 471 -29.10 -20.10 -2.17
N VAL A 472 -28.76 -21.37 -2.42
CA VAL A 472 -28.15 -21.84 -3.69
C VAL A 472 -28.88 -23.07 -4.16
#